data_AF-A0A0G4FIK4-F1
#
_entry.id   AF-A0A0G4FIK4-F1
#
_cell.length_a   1.000
_cell.length_b   1.000
_cell.length_c   1.000
_cell.angle_alpha   90.00
_cell.angle_beta   90.00
_cell.angle_gamma   90.00
#
_symmetry.space_group_name_H-M   'P 1'
#
loop_
_entity.id
_entity.type
_entity.pdbx_description
1 polymer ?
#
loop_
_entity_poly.entity_id
_entity_poly.type
_entity_poly.pdbx_seq_one_letter_code
_entity_poly.pdbx_strand_id
1 'polypeptide(L)'
;MHRSEFSRIREPSLRAHEEETAAEPQETGETGMETENRDRQSETSRRSRLRTRLRNLELAVAGGVLGLQGSASPLPSEAAKNTAYTQKAAPRIRAIATTLEQLEKDIMDEEWELVDEYPEQFKTFLPLFTKYTDQAFPGDDEVDKNTRFALRYAVGSFYGAVAQLRRVVETRSKMDILAAYGQIALAFDRYLKAGDLYGAYDPVVSTEMFFSQISNSQLRYQPPEKNPPFPTDPVLLIKGPDKGKTGMLLSVEPFVKGLDDIPGNEERRRAIVRLDDKIGTIREIRELPFTYIAKQTTG
;
A
#
# COMPACT_ATOMS: atom_id res chain seq x y z
N MET A 1 -57.62 9.65 8.80
CA MET A 1 -58.21 8.30 8.81
C MET A 1 -58.64 7.94 7.39
N HIS A 2 -57.75 7.33 6.60
CA HIS A 2 -58.09 6.75 5.31
C HIS A 2 -57.50 5.34 5.26
N ARG A 3 -58.39 4.34 5.29
CA ARG A 3 -58.11 2.95 4.95
C ARG A 3 -58.15 2.85 3.42
N SER A 4 -57.12 2.25 2.83
CA SER A 4 -57.23 1.64 1.51
C SER A 4 -56.53 0.29 1.58
N GLU A 5 -57.34 -0.75 1.51
CA GLU A 5 -56.94 -2.12 1.21
C GLU A 5 -56.41 -2.19 -0.23
N PHE A 6 -55.37 -2.99 -0.49
CA PHE A 6 -55.21 -3.69 -1.77
C PHE A 6 -54.25 -4.89 -1.60
N SER A 7 -54.85 -6.07 -1.64
CA SER A 7 -54.50 -7.26 -2.44
C SER A 7 -53.01 -7.62 -2.62
N ARG A 8 -52.53 -8.74 -2.08
CA ARG A 8 -52.62 -10.14 -2.58
C ARG A 8 -51.69 -10.48 -3.77
N ILE A 9 -50.89 -11.53 -3.52
CA ILE A 9 -50.37 -12.59 -4.42
C ILE A 9 -49.02 -12.29 -5.12
N ARG A 10 -47.98 -13.09 -4.78
CA ARG A 10 -47.45 -14.18 -5.63
C ARG A 10 -46.39 -15.00 -4.89
N GLU A 11 -46.69 -16.29 -4.78
CA GLU A 11 -45.74 -17.36 -4.41
C GLU A 11 -44.69 -17.54 -5.52
N PRO A 12 -43.42 -17.79 -5.18
CA PRO A 12 -42.48 -18.40 -6.11
C PRO A 12 -42.50 -19.92 -6.03
N SER A 13 -42.87 -20.51 -7.16
CA SER A 13 -42.82 -21.92 -7.54
C SER A 13 -41.49 -22.59 -7.17
N LEU A 14 -41.60 -23.67 -6.39
CA LEU A 14 -40.60 -24.72 -6.28
C LEU A 14 -40.35 -25.33 -7.67
N ARG A 15 -39.09 -25.32 -8.13
CA ARG A 15 -38.62 -26.21 -9.19
C ARG A 15 -37.53 -27.11 -8.61
N ALA A 16 -37.86 -28.38 -8.54
CA ALA A 16 -36.94 -29.48 -8.36
C ALA A 16 -35.94 -29.47 -9.51
N HIS A 17 -34.65 -29.52 -9.19
CA HIS A 17 -33.62 -29.95 -10.12
C HIS A 17 -33.23 -31.37 -9.76
N GLU A 18 -33.40 -32.22 -10.75
CA GLU A 18 -33.13 -33.64 -10.75
C GLU A 18 -31.63 -33.91 -10.61
N GLU A 19 -31.39 -34.97 -9.88
CA GLU A 19 -30.13 -35.57 -9.48
C GLU A 19 -29.66 -36.46 -10.64
N GLU A 20 -28.65 -36.02 -11.41
CA GLU A 20 -28.02 -36.85 -12.43
C GLU A 20 -26.66 -37.34 -11.92
N THR A 21 -26.67 -38.60 -11.51
CA THR A 21 -25.51 -39.38 -11.06
C THR A 21 -24.85 -40.02 -12.29
N ALA A 22 -23.65 -39.57 -12.63
CA ALA A 22 -22.80 -40.23 -13.63
C ALA A 22 -21.56 -40.81 -12.96
N ALA A 23 -21.40 -42.12 -13.14
CA ALA A 23 -20.36 -42.96 -12.58
C ALA A 23 -18.98 -42.70 -13.21
N GLU A 24 -17.94 -42.63 -12.38
CA GLU A 24 -16.54 -42.70 -12.81
C GLU A 24 -16.08 -44.17 -12.89
N PRO A 25 -15.36 -44.57 -13.97
CA PRO A 25 -14.65 -45.83 -14.02
C PRO A 25 -13.27 -45.72 -13.34
N GLN A 26 -12.96 -46.73 -12.54
CA GLN A 26 -11.62 -47.02 -12.05
C GLN A 26 -10.73 -47.45 -13.22
N GLU A 27 -9.55 -46.84 -13.36
CA GLU A 27 -8.44 -47.46 -14.08
C GLU A 27 -7.14 -47.39 -13.27
N THR A 28 -6.62 -48.58 -13.07
CA THR A 28 -5.34 -48.96 -12.49
C THR A 28 -4.18 -48.58 -13.40
N GLY A 29 -3.03 -48.16 -12.85
CA GLY A 29 -1.82 -47.99 -13.66
C GLY A 29 -0.60 -47.51 -12.90
N GLU A 30 0.17 -48.48 -12.41
CA GLU A 30 1.47 -48.38 -11.76
C GLU A 30 2.57 -47.69 -12.59
N THR A 31 3.63 -47.29 -11.86
CA THR A 31 5.05 -47.19 -12.26
C THR A 31 5.52 -46.01 -13.11
N GLY A 32 6.36 -45.16 -12.48
CA GLY A 32 7.17 -44.15 -13.15
C GLY A 32 8.09 -43.43 -12.15
N MET A 33 9.05 -44.18 -11.62
CA MET A 33 10.15 -43.67 -10.80
C MET A 33 11.21 -43.03 -11.72
N GLU A 34 11.93 -42.03 -11.19
CA GLU A 34 13.21 -41.49 -11.69
C GLU A 34 13.17 -40.46 -12.82
N THR A 35 13.52 -39.21 -12.45
CA THR A 35 14.56 -38.34 -13.05
C THR A 35 14.13 -36.88 -13.19
N GLU A 36 14.06 -36.13 -12.08
CA GLU A 36 14.05 -34.67 -12.20
C GLU A 36 14.70 -34.01 -10.99
N ASN A 37 16.02 -34.24 -10.86
CA ASN A 37 16.83 -33.58 -9.84
C ASN A 37 18.16 -33.16 -10.47
N ARG A 38 18.11 -32.32 -11.51
CA ARG A 38 19.33 -31.79 -12.14
C ARG A 38 19.22 -30.47 -12.90
N ASP A 39 18.32 -29.55 -12.51
CA ASP A 39 18.33 -28.20 -13.14
C ASP A 39 18.13 -27.00 -12.20
N ARG A 40 18.08 -27.19 -10.87
CA ARG A 40 17.91 -26.06 -9.92
C ARG A 40 19.22 -25.38 -9.46
N GLN A 41 20.37 -25.67 -10.08
CA GLN A 41 21.66 -25.06 -9.73
C GLN A 41 22.21 -24.04 -10.74
N SER A 42 21.49 -23.72 -11.82
CA SER A 42 21.98 -22.77 -12.85
C SER A 42 21.41 -21.35 -12.77
N GLU A 43 20.35 -21.09 -11.99
CA GLU A 43 19.70 -19.77 -11.92
C GLU A 43 20.25 -18.80 -10.86
N THR A 44 20.96 -19.30 -9.84
CA THR A 44 21.53 -18.44 -8.77
C THR A 44 22.82 -17.74 -9.19
N SER A 45 23.42 -18.09 -10.33
CA SER A 45 24.68 -17.50 -10.83
C SER A 45 24.53 -16.38 -11.87
N ARG A 46 23.31 -16.00 -12.28
CA ARG A 46 23.09 -14.90 -13.24
C ARG A 46 22.73 -13.55 -12.64
N ARG A 47 22.42 -13.48 -11.33
CA ARG A 47 22.05 -12.22 -10.64
C ARG A 47 23.24 -11.44 -10.03
N SER A 48 24.48 -11.93 -10.14
CA SER A 48 25.65 -11.25 -9.53
C SER A 48 26.46 -10.32 -10.46
N ARG A 49 26.05 -10.11 -11.72
CA ARG A 49 26.85 -9.36 -12.72
C ARG A 49 26.31 -7.97 -13.12
N LEU A 50 25.39 -7.39 -12.35
CA LEU A 50 24.86 -6.03 -12.60
C LEU A 50 25.13 -5.01 -11.47
N ARG A 51 25.90 -5.37 -10.43
CA ARG A 51 26.21 -4.48 -9.29
C ARG A 51 27.61 -3.83 -9.30
N THR A 52 28.40 -4.00 -10.37
CA THR A 52 29.80 -3.52 -10.40
C THR A 52 30.05 -2.33 -11.34
N ARG A 53 29.04 -1.49 -11.61
CA ARG A 53 29.21 -0.28 -12.45
C ARG A 53 28.59 1.01 -11.88
N LEU A 54 28.55 1.15 -10.55
CA LEU A 54 28.16 2.41 -9.87
C LEU A 54 29.10 2.76 -8.70
N ARG A 55 30.39 2.49 -8.87
CA ARG A 55 31.45 3.10 -8.04
C ARG A 55 32.44 3.75 -8.99
N ASN A 56 32.25 5.05 -9.20
CA ASN A 56 33.23 6.08 -9.61
C ASN A 56 32.49 7.21 -10.31
N LEU A 57 31.88 8.09 -9.52
CA LEU A 57 31.51 9.44 -9.92
C LEU A 57 31.43 10.31 -8.66
N GLU A 58 32.57 10.40 -7.97
CA GLU A 58 32.87 11.58 -7.16
C GLU A 58 33.53 12.59 -8.09
N LEU A 59 32.81 13.63 -8.50
CA LEU A 59 33.42 14.89 -8.88
C LEU A 59 32.41 16.04 -8.72
N ALA A 60 32.68 16.87 -7.71
CA ALA A 60 32.38 18.29 -7.57
C ALA A 60 31.18 18.88 -8.32
N VAL A 61 30.12 19.23 -7.57
CA VAL A 61 29.30 20.41 -7.86
C VAL A 61 29.20 21.25 -6.59
N ALA A 62 30.15 22.17 -6.45
CA ALA A 62 30.03 23.32 -5.58
C ALA A 62 29.50 24.48 -6.44
N GLY A 63 28.34 25.04 -6.09
CA GLY A 63 27.89 26.31 -6.65
C GLY A 63 26.37 26.43 -6.82
N GLY A 64 25.72 27.10 -5.88
CA GLY A 64 24.52 27.88 -6.14
C GLY A 64 23.18 27.20 -5.85
N VAL A 65 22.82 27.08 -4.56
CA VAL A 65 21.41 26.92 -4.15
C VAL A 65 20.92 28.26 -3.65
N LEU A 66 20.24 28.99 -4.53
CA LEU A 66 19.51 30.22 -4.24
C LEU A 66 18.03 29.86 -4.03
N GLY A 67 17.57 29.98 -2.78
CA GLY A 67 16.21 30.42 -2.43
C GLY A 67 15.02 29.58 -2.90
N LEU A 68 14.79 28.43 -2.27
CA LEU A 68 13.43 27.91 -2.03
C LEU A 68 13.30 27.60 -0.54
N GLN A 69 12.88 28.59 0.24
CA GLN A 69 12.40 28.40 1.61
C GLN A 69 11.05 27.66 1.54
N GLY A 70 11.10 26.36 1.27
CA GLY A 70 10.10 25.46 1.80
C GLY A 70 10.31 25.42 3.30
N SER A 71 9.31 25.82 4.08
CA SER A 71 9.32 25.71 5.54
C SER A 71 9.53 24.25 5.92
N ALA A 72 10.79 23.85 6.11
CA ALA A 72 11.13 22.57 6.70
C ALA A 72 10.52 22.59 8.11
N SER A 73 9.47 21.79 8.32
CA SER A 73 8.89 21.60 9.63
C SER A 73 10.03 21.31 10.62
N PRO A 74 10.08 21.99 11.78
CA PRO A 74 11.11 21.74 12.76
C PRO A 74 11.16 20.24 13.07
N LEU A 75 12.35 19.65 13.00
CA LEU A 75 12.52 18.24 13.36
C LEU A 75 12.04 18.05 14.81
N PRO A 76 11.32 16.96 15.12
CA PRO A 76 10.93 16.66 16.50
C PRO A 76 12.15 16.71 17.41
N SER A 77 11.97 17.28 18.60
CA SER A 77 13.06 17.49 19.56
C SER A 77 13.83 16.17 19.76
N GLU A 78 15.17 16.20 19.72
CA GLU A 78 15.99 14.99 19.96
C GLU A 78 15.66 14.32 21.31
N ALA A 79 15.10 15.08 22.26
CA ALA A 79 14.63 14.61 23.56
C ALA A 79 13.48 13.58 23.46
N ALA A 80 12.57 13.72 22.48
CA ALA A 80 11.47 12.78 22.26
C ALA A 80 11.95 11.41 21.74
N LYS A 81 13.05 11.40 20.99
CA LYS A 81 13.56 10.20 20.27
C LYS A 81 14.21 9.17 21.19
N ASN A 82 14.63 9.56 22.39
CA ASN A 82 15.49 8.75 23.26
C ASN A 82 14.86 8.28 24.57
N THR A 83 13.54 8.38 24.74
CA THR A 83 12.93 7.78 25.94
C THR A 83 13.06 6.25 25.87
N ALA A 84 13.33 5.60 27.02
CA ALA A 84 13.37 4.14 27.12
C ALA A 84 12.05 3.50 26.64
N TYR A 85 10.93 4.23 26.76
CA TYR A 85 9.65 3.80 26.26
C TYR A 85 9.59 3.79 24.72
N THR A 86 10.02 4.87 24.06
CA THR A 86 10.10 4.99 22.59
C THR A 86 10.88 3.82 22.00
N GLN A 87 12.04 3.49 22.59
CA GLN A 87 12.89 2.37 22.15
C GLN A 87 12.19 1.00 22.26
N LYS A 88 11.34 0.79 23.27
CA LYS A 88 10.58 -0.45 23.47
C LYS A 88 9.33 -0.53 22.58
N ALA A 89 8.67 0.60 22.34
CA ALA A 89 7.43 0.67 21.59
C ALA A 89 7.66 0.66 20.07
N ALA A 90 8.70 1.32 19.58
CA ALA A 90 8.96 1.47 18.15
C ALA A 90 9.05 0.11 17.40
N PRO A 91 9.80 -0.91 17.87
CA PRO A 91 9.82 -2.22 17.20
C PRO A 91 8.44 -2.89 17.15
N ARG A 92 7.64 -2.73 18.20
CA ARG A 92 6.28 -3.31 18.28
C ARG A 92 5.33 -2.63 17.31
N ILE A 93 5.42 -1.30 17.17
CA ILE A 93 4.63 -0.56 16.18
C ILE A 93 5.05 -0.97 14.78
N ARG A 94 6.36 -1.05 14.51
CA ARG A 94 6.87 -1.51 13.21
C ARG A 94 6.43 -2.95 12.86
N ALA A 95 6.28 -3.83 13.85
CA ALA A 95 5.79 -5.19 13.64
C ALA A 95 4.35 -5.25 13.10
N ILE A 96 3.55 -4.19 13.24
CA ILE A 96 2.21 -4.09 12.62
C ILE A 96 2.32 -4.16 11.08
N ALA A 97 3.46 -3.77 10.50
CA ALA A 97 3.70 -3.92 9.06
C ALA A 97 3.60 -5.39 8.60
N THR A 98 4.01 -6.34 9.43
CA THR A 98 3.88 -7.78 9.12
C THR A 98 2.42 -8.21 9.08
N THR A 99 1.57 -7.70 9.98
CA THR A 99 0.13 -7.92 9.94
C THR A 99 -0.49 -7.33 8.67
N LEU A 100 -0.04 -6.15 8.23
CA LEU A 100 -0.50 -5.54 6.97
C LEU A 100 -0.04 -6.32 5.74
N GLU A 101 1.18 -6.86 5.73
CA GLU A 101 1.67 -7.72 4.65
C GLU A 101 0.87 -9.04 4.58
N GLN A 102 0.51 -9.63 5.72
CA GLN A 102 -0.32 -10.84 5.75
C GLN A 102 -1.76 -10.54 5.29
N LEU A 103 -2.37 -9.45 5.77
CA LEU A 103 -3.70 -9.04 5.29
C LEU A 103 -3.73 -8.87 3.78
N GLU A 104 -2.74 -8.18 3.21
CA GLU A 104 -2.66 -8.02 1.78
C GLU A 104 -2.56 -9.35 1.05
N LYS A 105 -1.71 -10.25 1.53
CA LYS A 105 -1.59 -11.60 0.97
C LYS A 105 -2.94 -12.32 0.99
N ASP A 106 -3.63 -12.31 2.12
CA ASP A 106 -4.93 -12.98 2.27
C ASP A 106 -6.00 -12.35 1.36
N ILE A 107 -5.96 -11.03 1.12
CA ILE A 107 -6.81 -10.36 0.14
C ILE A 107 -6.47 -10.81 -1.29
N MET A 108 -5.19 -10.96 -1.60
CA MET A 108 -4.73 -11.39 -2.92
C MET A 108 -5.11 -12.85 -3.22
N ASP A 109 -5.01 -13.71 -2.21
CA ASP A 109 -5.36 -15.13 -2.24
C ASP A 109 -6.88 -15.37 -2.05
N GLU A 110 -7.66 -14.31 -1.80
CA GLU A 110 -9.13 -14.34 -1.66
C GLU A 110 -9.61 -15.17 -0.45
N GLU A 111 -8.80 -15.21 0.61
CA GLU A 111 -9.05 -15.91 1.87
C GLU A 111 -9.99 -15.08 2.78
N TRP A 112 -11.23 -14.88 2.33
CA TRP A 112 -12.17 -13.93 2.96
C TRP A 112 -12.47 -14.21 4.44
N GLU A 113 -12.43 -15.48 4.85
CA GLU A 113 -12.61 -15.87 6.25
C GLU A 113 -11.51 -15.31 7.14
N LEU A 114 -10.25 -15.33 6.66
CA LEU A 114 -9.12 -14.73 7.37
C LEU A 114 -9.20 -13.20 7.34
N VAL A 115 -9.59 -12.62 6.20
CA VAL A 115 -9.72 -11.15 6.04
C VAL A 115 -10.71 -10.57 7.07
N ASP A 116 -11.80 -11.29 7.40
CA ASP A 116 -12.82 -10.86 8.36
C ASP A 116 -12.31 -10.75 9.81
N GLU A 117 -11.22 -11.45 10.16
CA GLU A 117 -10.65 -11.41 11.51
C GLU A 117 -9.77 -10.16 11.77
N TYR A 118 -9.18 -9.59 10.71
CA TYR A 118 -8.21 -8.50 10.83
C TYR A 118 -8.71 -7.24 11.55
N PRO A 119 -9.97 -6.78 11.34
CA PRO A 119 -10.48 -5.62 12.07
C PRO A 119 -10.36 -5.75 13.60
N GLU A 120 -10.63 -6.93 14.16
CA GLU A 120 -10.48 -7.17 15.60
C GLU A 120 -9.01 -7.32 15.99
N GLN A 121 -8.16 -7.91 15.14
CA GLN A 121 -6.71 -7.94 15.37
C GLN A 121 -6.12 -6.51 15.45
N PHE A 122 -6.47 -5.62 14.52
CA PHE A 122 -5.97 -4.24 14.50
C PHE A 122 -6.43 -3.42 15.71
N LYS A 123 -7.61 -3.71 16.24
CA LYS A 123 -8.13 -3.07 17.46
C LYS A 123 -7.24 -3.32 18.67
N THR A 124 -6.54 -4.46 18.72
CA THR A 124 -5.59 -4.77 19.80
C THR A 124 -4.38 -3.83 19.83
N PHE A 125 -4.07 -3.15 18.72
CA PHE A 125 -2.96 -2.19 18.65
C PHE A 125 -3.33 -0.79 19.17
N LEU A 126 -4.61 -0.49 19.43
CA LEU A 126 -5.04 0.85 19.82
C LEU A 126 -4.33 1.34 21.10
N PRO A 127 -4.21 0.53 22.18
CA PRO A 127 -3.48 0.96 23.36
C PRO A 127 -1.99 1.25 23.09
N LEU A 128 -1.38 0.55 22.12
CA LEU A 128 0.01 0.77 21.73
C LEU A 128 0.16 2.12 21.02
N PHE A 129 -0.71 2.43 20.06
CA PHE A 129 -0.72 3.72 19.37
C PHE A 129 -0.96 4.90 20.30
N THR A 130 -2.00 4.83 21.14
CA THR A 130 -2.35 5.90 22.08
C THR A 130 -1.21 6.16 23.06
N LYS A 131 -0.67 5.09 23.68
CA LYS A 131 0.41 5.23 24.65
C LYS A 131 1.69 5.77 24.02
N TYR A 132 2.02 5.37 22.79
CA TYR A 132 3.15 5.96 22.06
C TYR A 132 2.94 7.44 21.78
N THR A 133 1.76 7.81 21.27
CA THR A 133 1.44 9.20 20.95
C THR A 133 1.54 10.10 22.18
N ASP A 134 1.08 9.63 23.34
CA ASP A 134 1.08 10.42 24.57
C ASP A 134 2.46 10.47 25.28
N GLN A 135 3.29 9.43 25.15
CA GLN A 135 4.55 9.31 25.89
C GLN A 135 5.81 9.63 25.09
N ALA A 136 5.80 9.47 23.77
CA ALA A 136 6.98 9.69 22.95
C ALA A 136 7.33 11.19 22.85
N PHE A 137 6.32 12.06 22.92
CA PHE A 137 6.47 13.51 22.81
C PHE A 137 5.83 14.16 24.04
N PRO A 138 6.52 14.22 25.19
CA PRO A 138 5.95 14.77 26.42
C PRO A 138 6.05 16.31 26.52
N GLY A 139 6.77 16.96 25.60
CA GLY A 139 7.01 18.40 25.63
C GLY A 139 5.76 19.25 25.36
N ASP A 140 5.81 20.48 25.87
CA ASP A 140 4.78 21.51 25.64
C ASP A 140 5.15 22.49 24.53
N ASP A 141 6.30 22.32 23.88
CA ASP A 141 6.66 23.08 22.70
C ASP A 141 5.73 22.78 21.52
N GLU A 142 5.69 23.69 20.55
CA GLU A 142 4.80 23.58 19.39
C GLU A 142 5.10 22.36 18.52
N VAL A 143 6.36 21.90 18.48
CA VAL A 143 6.78 20.77 17.63
C VAL A 143 6.22 19.46 18.20
N ASP A 144 6.39 19.25 19.50
CA ASP A 144 5.83 18.09 20.20
C ASP A 144 4.29 18.10 20.13
N LYS A 145 3.64 19.26 20.31
CA LYS A 145 2.18 19.41 20.15
C LYS A 145 1.70 19.04 18.74
N ASN A 146 2.35 19.57 17.71
CA ASN A 146 2.00 19.29 16.31
C ASN A 146 2.23 17.83 15.96
N THR A 147 3.31 17.23 16.47
CA THR A 147 3.60 15.80 16.29
C THR A 147 2.52 14.93 16.91
N ARG A 148 2.11 15.21 18.15
CA ARG A 148 0.99 14.50 18.79
C ARG A 148 -0.31 14.65 18.01
N PHE A 149 -0.61 15.83 17.49
CA PHE A 149 -1.79 16.06 16.65
C PHE A 149 -1.75 15.21 15.37
N ALA A 150 -0.63 15.21 14.66
CA ALA A 150 -0.44 14.42 13.45
C ALA A 150 -0.57 12.91 13.72
N LEU A 151 0.01 12.41 14.81
CA LEU A 151 -0.12 11.01 15.24
C LEU A 151 -1.57 10.64 15.54
N ARG A 152 -2.30 11.46 16.32
CA ARG A 152 -3.73 11.22 16.63
C ARG A 152 -4.58 11.23 15.37
N TYR A 153 -4.32 12.15 14.45
CA TYR A 153 -5.00 12.19 13.16
C TYR A 153 -4.75 10.90 12.36
N ALA A 154 -3.51 10.44 12.28
CA ALA A 154 -3.16 9.20 11.60
C ALA A 154 -3.81 7.96 12.25
N VAL A 155 -3.87 7.89 13.59
CA VAL A 155 -4.59 6.83 14.32
C VAL A 155 -6.09 6.86 13.99
N GLY A 156 -6.72 8.04 13.99
CA GLY A 156 -8.11 8.20 13.62
C GLY A 156 -8.39 7.76 12.19
N SER A 157 -7.53 8.15 11.25
CA SER A 157 -7.60 7.73 9.84
C SER A 157 -7.44 6.22 9.70
N PHE A 158 -6.49 5.61 10.42
CA PHE A 158 -6.24 4.17 10.41
C PHE A 158 -7.49 3.39 10.87
N TYR A 159 -8.06 3.74 12.04
CA TYR A 159 -9.24 3.04 12.54
C TYR A 159 -10.53 3.37 11.78
N GLY A 160 -10.63 4.55 11.16
CA GLY A 160 -11.67 4.86 10.20
C GLY A 160 -11.63 3.92 8.99
N ALA A 161 -10.43 3.67 8.45
CA ALA A 161 -10.22 2.72 7.36
C ALA A 161 -10.45 1.26 7.79
N VAL A 162 -10.06 0.86 8.99
CA VAL A 162 -10.39 -0.47 9.56
C VAL A 162 -11.91 -0.67 9.68
N ALA A 163 -12.64 0.36 10.13
CA ALA A 163 -14.10 0.32 10.19
C ALA A 163 -14.75 0.25 8.79
N GLN A 164 -14.08 0.79 7.77
CA GLN A 164 -14.50 0.63 6.38
C GLN A 164 -14.22 -0.78 5.88
N LEU A 165 -13.02 -1.35 6.16
CA LEU A 165 -12.67 -2.73 5.84
C LEU A 165 -13.74 -3.70 6.33
N ARG A 166 -14.13 -3.60 7.61
CA ARG A 166 -15.19 -4.42 8.20
C ARG A 166 -16.50 -4.39 7.40
N ARG A 167 -16.88 -3.24 6.85
CA ARG A 167 -18.11 -3.10 6.04
C ARG A 167 -17.97 -3.70 4.66
N VAL A 168 -16.80 -3.54 4.01
CA VAL A 168 -16.60 -4.01 2.64
C VAL A 168 -16.26 -5.50 2.56
N VAL A 169 -15.75 -6.11 3.63
CA VAL A 169 -15.50 -7.57 3.66
C VAL A 169 -16.77 -8.38 3.41
N GLU A 170 -17.92 -7.92 3.92
CA GLU A 170 -19.23 -8.55 3.68
C GLU A 170 -19.59 -8.62 2.19
N THR A 171 -19.08 -7.67 1.39
CA THR A 171 -19.35 -7.62 -0.06
C THR A 171 -18.53 -8.63 -0.85
N ARG A 172 -17.43 -9.15 -0.27
CA ARG A 172 -16.42 -10.00 -0.94
C ARG A 172 -15.87 -9.40 -2.24
N SER A 173 -15.97 -8.08 -2.40
CA SER A 173 -15.40 -7.35 -3.53
C SER A 173 -13.92 -7.10 -3.27
N LYS A 174 -13.06 -7.86 -3.96
CA LYS A 174 -11.59 -7.70 -3.87
C LYS A 174 -11.15 -6.24 -4.04
N MET A 175 -11.80 -5.52 -4.96
CA MET A 175 -11.49 -4.11 -5.26
C MET A 175 -11.84 -3.17 -4.09
N ASP A 176 -13.01 -3.35 -3.47
CA ASP A 176 -13.42 -2.52 -2.33
C ASP A 176 -12.58 -2.82 -1.08
N ILE A 177 -12.25 -4.11 -0.90
CA ILE A 177 -11.37 -4.57 0.18
C ILE A 177 -9.95 -4.02 -0.01
N LEU A 178 -9.38 -4.08 -1.22
CA LEU A 178 -8.08 -3.48 -1.55
C LEU A 178 -8.08 -1.96 -1.35
N ALA A 179 -9.18 -1.28 -1.70
CA ALA A 179 -9.31 0.15 -1.45
C ALA A 179 -9.26 0.50 0.05
N ALA A 180 -10.00 -0.25 0.88
CA ALA A 180 -9.93 -0.11 2.33
C ALA A 180 -8.54 -0.45 2.88
N TYR A 181 -7.91 -1.52 2.40
CA TYR A 181 -6.53 -1.88 2.75
C TYR A 181 -5.54 -0.77 2.42
N GLY A 182 -5.61 -0.18 1.21
CA GLY A 182 -4.75 0.93 0.80
C GLY A 182 -4.83 2.12 1.75
N GLN A 183 -6.04 2.43 2.24
CA GLN A 183 -6.24 3.48 3.24
C GLN A 183 -5.64 3.14 4.62
N ILE A 184 -5.79 1.89 5.08
CA ILE A 184 -5.16 1.42 6.32
C ILE A 184 -3.63 1.55 6.20
N ALA A 185 -3.06 1.07 5.10
CA ALA A 185 -1.62 1.11 4.85
C ALA A 185 -1.09 2.55 4.77
N LEU A 186 -1.80 3.45 4.07
CA LEU A 186 -1.43 4.86 3.98
C LEU A 186 -1.49 5.57 5.34
N ALA A 187 -2.53 5.32 6.13
CA ALA A 187 -2.66 5.91 7.47
C ALA A 187 -1.53 5.41 8.41
N PHE A 188 -1.19 4.13 8.31
CA PHE A 188 -0.07 3.55 9.06
C PHE A 188 1.28 4.15 8.64
N ASP A 189 1.55 4.29 7.34
CA ASP A 189 2.75 4.96 6.82
C ASP A 189 2.88 6.41 7.34
N ARG A 190 1.79 7.17 7.31
CA ARG A 190 1.73 8.53 7.89
C ARG A 190 2.03 8.54 9.37
N TYR A 191 1.51 7.56 10.12
CA TYR A 191 1.82 7.42 11.54
C TYR A 191 3.31 7.14 11.76
N LEU A 192 3.91 6.25 10.97
CA LEU A 192 5.34 5.96 11.05
C LEU A 192 6.21 7.20 10.76
N LYS A 193 5.84 8.00 9.76
CA LYS A 193 6.54 9.25 9.42
C LYS A 193 6.41 10.29 10.53
N ALA A 194 5.19 10.51 11.02
CA ALA A 194 4.94 11.48 12.09
C ALA A 194 5.69 11.09 13.39
N GLY A 195 5.80 9.80 13.67
CA GLY A 195 6.49 9.28 14.85
C GLY A 195 8.00 9.10 14.69
N ASP A 196 8.58 9.44 13.53
CA ASP A 196 9.98 9.14 13.21
C ASP A 196 10.35 7.66 13.45
N LEU A 197 9.43 6.77 13.07
CA LEU A 197 9.55 5.33 13.31
C LEU A 197 10.22 4.58 12.15
N TYR A 198 10.48 5.26 11.03
CA TYR A 198 11.33 4.76 9.96
C TYR A 198 12.77 4.65 10.49
N GLY A 199 13.29 3.43 10.57
CA GLY A 199 14.58 3.16 11.23
C GLY A 199 15.80 3.81 10.57
N ALA A 200 15.64 4.37 9.38
CA ALA A 200 16.62 5.17 8.68
C ALA A 200 15.90 6.26 7.89
N TYR A 201 16.47 7.47 7.89
CA TYR A 201 16.01 8.54 7.00
C TYR A 201 16.52 8.26 5.58
N ASP A 202 15.65 8.35 4.57
CA ASP A 202 16.11 8.41 3.17
C ASP A 202 16.57 9.85 2.88
N PRO A 203 17.87 10.11 2.69
CA PRO A 203 18.36 11.45 2.41
C PRO A 203 17.95 11.95 1.02
N VAL A 204 17.48 11.07 0.13
CA VAL A 204 17.08 11.44 -1.22
C VAL A 204 15.63 11.94 -1.21
N VAL A 205 15.48 13.27 -1.05
CA VAL A 205 14.17 13.94 -1.03
C VAL A 205 13.47 13.90 -2.40
N SER A 206 14.23 13.82 -3.50
CA SER A 206 13.70 13.73 -4.86
C SER A 206 14.64 12.94 -5.77
N THR A 207 14.12 11.90 -6.41
CA THR A 207 14.80 11.19 -7.49
C THR A 207 14.63 11.87 -8.83
N GLU A 208 13.69 12.81 -8.98
CA GLU A 208 13.37 13.49 -10.24
C GLU A 208 14.60 14.09 -10.92
N MET A 209 15.52 14.66 -10.14
CA MET A 209 16.76 15.25 -10.67
C MET A 209 17.61 14.24 -11.46
N PHE A 210 17.65 12.97 -11.02
CA PHE A 210 18.38 11.89 -11.71
C PHE A 210 17.68 11.45 -13.01
N PHE A 211 16.38 11.70 -13.14
CA PHE A 211 15.56 11.35 -14.30
C PHE A 211 15.19 12.57 -15.17
N SER A 212 15.78 13.74 -14.89
CA SER A 212 15.54 14.98 -15.64
C SER A 212 16.07 14.92 -17.07
N GLN A 213 17.17 14.19 -17.29
CA GLN A 213 17.79 14.00 -18.60
C GLN A 213 17.32 12.73 -19.32
N ILE A 214 16.58 11.86 -18.63
CA ILE A 214 16.08 10.61 -19.19
C ILE A 214 14.74 10.90 -19.87
N SER A 215 14.71 10.71 -21.18
CA SER A 215 13.48 10.84 -21.96
C SER A 215 12.46 9.79 -21.50
N ASN A 216 11.19 10.16 -21.44
CA ASN A 216 10.11 9.23 -21.12
C ASN A 216 10.07 8.02 -22.08
N SER A 217 10.57 8.17 -23.31
CA SER A 217 10.70 7.06 -24.27
C SER A 217 11.71 5.98 -23.88
N GLN A 218 12.63 6.29 -22.96
CA GLN A 218 13.60 5.33 -22.42
C GLN A 218 13.05 4.55 -21.22
N LEU A 219 11.94 5.01 -20.64
CA LEU A 219 11.27 4.34 -19.55
C LEU A 219 10.32 3.26 -20.10
N ARG A 220 10.30 2.11 -19.44
CA ARG A 220 9.49 0.96 -19.86
C ARG A 220 8.12 0.98 -19.18
N TYR A 221 7.16 1.65 -19.80
CA TYR A 221 5.78 1.72 -19.31
C TYR A 221 4.77 1.81 -20.45
N GLN A 222 3.50 1.50 -20.15
CA GLN A 222 2.38 1.72 -21.05
C GLN A 222 1.77 3.09 -20.78
N PRO A 223 1.55 3.94 -21.80
CA PRO A 223 0.90 5.24 -21.62
C PRO A 223 -0.42 5.09 -20.85
N PRO A 224 -0.62 5.82 -19.73
CA PRO A 224 -1.82 5.70 -18.90
C PRO A 224 -3.12 5.91 -19.67
N GLU A 225 -3.09 6.71 -20.75
CA GLU A 225 -4.25 6.98 -21.60
C GLU A 225 -4.66 5.76 -22.44
N LYS A 226 -3.72 4.85 -22.71
CA LYS A 226 -3.95 3.63 -23.49
C LYS A 226 -4.25 2.42 -22.61
N ASN A 227 -3.56 2.32 -21.46
CA ASN A 227 -3.74 1.24 -20.51
C ASN A 227 -3.55 1.76 -19.08
N PRO A 228 -4.61 2.31 -18.46
CA PRO A 228 -4.52 2.84 -17.11
C PRO A 228 -4.20 1.71 -16.12
N PRO A 229 -3.35 1.96 -15.11
CA PRO A 229 -3.03 0.95 -14.11
C PRO A 229 -4.26 0.67 -13.22
N PHE A 230 -4.47 -0.60 -12.91
CA PHE A 230 -5.48 -1.08 -11.96
C PHE A 230 -4.82 -1.48 -10.63
N PRO A 231 -5.54 -1.48 -9.50
CA PRO A 231 -5.07 -2.10 -8.26
C PRO A 231 -4.39 -3.44 -8.51
N THR A 232 -3.30 -3.71 -7.80
CA THR A 232 -2.36 -4.84 -7.95
C THR A 232 -1.39 -4.76 -9.13
N ASP A 233 -1.57 -3.83 -10.07
CA ASP A 233 -0.63 -3.69 -11.17
C ASP A 233 0.73 -3.16 -10.67
N PRO A 234 1.84 -3.64 -11.26
CA PRO A 234 3.13 -3.01 -11.11
C PRO A 234 3.14 -1.67 -11.84
N VAL A 235 3.59 -0.63 -11.15
CA VAL A 235 3.59 0.75 -11.65
C VAL A 235 4.97 1.39 -11.60
N LEU A 236 5.20 2.29 -12.55
CA LEU A 236 6.33 3.21 -12.59
C LEU A 236 5.82 4.62 -12.31
N LEU A 237 6.51 5.33 -11.42
CA LEU A 237 6.24 6.74 -11.18
C LEU A 237 6.93 7.55 -12.29
N ILE A 238 6.14 8.19 -13.14
CA ILE A 238 6.61 8.89 -14.34
C ILE A 238 6.76 10.40 -14.16
N LYS A 239 6.26 10.95 -13.04
CA LYS A 239 6.31 12.38 -12.69
C LYS A 239 6.52 12.59 -11.18
N GLY A 240 6.93 13.81 -10.81
CA GLY A 240 7.04 14.24 -9.42
C GLY A 240 8.34 13.80 -8.74
N PRO A 241 8.46 14.05 -7.42
CA PRO A 241 9.72 13.86 -6.69
C PRO A 241 10.20 12.41 -6.68
N ASP A 242 9.29 11.45 -6.80
CA ASP A 242 9.59 10.01 -6.81
C ASP A 242 9.67 9.44 -8.24
N LYS A 243 9.85 10.28 -9.28
CA LYS A 243 10.00 9.82 -10.67
C LYS A 243 11.10 8.76 -10.79
N GLY A 244 10.78 7.69 -11.52
CA GLY A 244 11.66 6.55 -11.76
C GLY A 244 11.54 5.42 -10.72
N LYS A 245 10.92 5.66 -9.57
CA LYS A 245 10.64 4.60 -8.59
C LYS A 245 9.55 3.67 -9.08
N THR A 246 9.59 2.43 -8.60
CA THR A 246 8.64 1.37 -8.95
C THR A 246 7.84 0.96 -7.71
N GLY A 247 6.68 0.37 -7.95
CA GLY A 247 5.84 -0.13 -6.87
C GLY A 247 4.62 -0.86 -7.37
N MET A 248 3.67 -1.09 -6.46
CA MET A 248 2.39 -1.71 -6.74
C MET A 248 1.26 -0.75 -6.41
N LEU A 249 0.32 -0.59 -7.35
CA LEU A 249 -0.88 0.20 -7.11
C LEU A 249 -1.78 -0.54 -6.10
N LEU A 250 -2.11 0.08 -4.97
CA LEU A 250 -3.01 -0.51 -3.98
C LEU A 250 -4.46 -0.08 -4.23
N SER A 251 -4.67 1.21 -4.50
CA SER A 251 -6.02 1.75 -4.71
C SER A 251 -5.99 3.08 -5.47
N VAL A 252 -7.13 3.49 -6.00
CA VAL A 252 -7.35 4.78 -6.66
C VAL A 252 -8.57 5.45 -6.05
N GLU A 253 -8.43 6.71 -5.62
CA GLU A 253 -9.47 7.49 -4.96
C GLU A 253 -9.85 8.75 -5.75
N PRO A 254 -11.11 9.20 -5.66
CA PRO A 254 -12.24 8.40 -5.24
C PRO A 254 -12.60 7.44 -6.38
N PHE A 255 -12.84 6.17 -6.07
CA PHE A 255 -13.49 5.25 -7.02
C PHE A 255 -14.99 5.55 -7.05
N VAL A 256 -15.37 6.76 -7.48
CA VAL A 256 -16.79 7.04 -7.75
C VAL A 256 -17.09 6.52 -9.14
N LYS A 257 -17.83 5.41 -9.19
CA LYS A 257 -18.37 4.85 -10.43
C LYS A 257 -19.17 5.94 -11.15
N GLY A 258 -18.73 6.33 -12.35
CA GLY A 258 -19.34 7.39 -13.17
C GLY A 258 -18.68 8.77 -13.08
N LEU A 259 -17.65 8.97 -12.25
CA LEU A 259 -16.84 10.21 -12.28
C LEU A 259 -15.76 10.18 -13.38
N ASP A 260 -15.51 9.02 -13.98
CA ASP A 260 -14.59 8.88 -15.11
C ASP A 260 -15.13 9.61 -16.36
N ASP A 261 -16.45 9.86 -16.43
CA ASP A 261 -17.10 10.57 -17.53
C ASP A 261 -16.98 12.11 -17.41
N ILE A 262 -16.40 12.64 -16.33
CA ILE A 262 -16.22 14.08 -16.14
C ILE A 262 -14.84 14.50 -16.69
N PRO A 263 -14.78 15.28 -17.79
CA PRO A 263 -13.51 15.77 -18.32
C PRO A 263 -12.73 16.57 -17.27
N GLY A 264 -11.43 16.29 -17.15
CA GLY A 264 -10.54 16.96 -16.19
C GLY A 264 -10.53 16.38 -14.78
N ASN A 265 -11.29 15.32 -14.51
CA ASN A 265 -11.29 14.67 -13.20
C ASN A 265 -10.06 13.78 -12.95
N GLU A 266 -9.30 13.45 -13.99
CA GLU A 266 -8.10 12.60 -13.86
C GLU A 266 -7.04 13.20 -12.94
N GLU A 267 -6.90 14.52 -12.91
CA GLU A 267 -5.96 15.22 -12.02
C GLU A 267 -6.40 15.20 -10.56
N ARG A 268 -7.70 14.98 -10.31
CA ARG A 268 -8.26 14.88 -8.96
C ARG A 268 -8.15 13.47 -8.39
N ARG A 269 -8.01 12.46 -9.25
CA ARG A 269 -7.82 11.07 -8.80
C ARG A 269 -6.47 10.93 -8.11
N ARG A 270 -6.47 10.25 -6.98
CA ARG A 270 -5.31 9.99 -6.12
C ARG A 270 -5.02 8.51 -6.14
N ALA A 271 -3.81 8.12 -6.48
CA ALA A 271 -3.35 6.74 -6.41
C ALA A 271 -2.62 6.50 -5.09
N ILE A 272 -2.90 5.37 -4.45
CA ILE A 272 -2.12 4.87 -3.32
C ILE A 272 -1.20 3.79 -3.85
N VAL A 273 0.10 4.03 -3.77
CA VAL A 273 1.14 3.14 -4.29
C VAL A 273 2.03 2.68 -3.15
N ARG A 274 2.30 1.39 -3.10
CA ARG A 274 3.35 0.83 -2.25
C ARG A 274 4.63 0.73 -3.07
N LEU A 275 5.67 1.45 -2.66
CA LEU A 275 6.96 1.42 -3.35
C LEU A 275 7.67 0.08 -3.11
N ASP A 276 8.48 -0.34 -4.09
CA ASP A 276 9.29 -1.57 -3.96
C ASP A 276 10.47 -1.39 -3.00
N ASP A 277 10.97 -0.16 -2.90
CA ASP A 277 12.05 0.20 -1.99
C ASP A 277 11.61 0.04 -0.53
N LYS A 278 12.48 -0.59 0.27
CA LYS A 278 12.28 -0.78 1.70
C LYS A 278 13.15 0.18 2.49
N ILE A 279 12.55 0.84 3.47
CA ILE A 279 13.26 1.58 4.50
C ILE A 279 13.34 0.69 5.74
N GLY A 280 14.49 0.04 5.92
CA GLY A 280 14.63 -1.06 6.87
C GLY A 280 13.80 -2.26 6.41
N THR A 281 12.77 -2.62 7.17
CA THR A 281 11.86 -3.74 6.84
C THR A 281 10.54 -3.32 6.21
N ILE A 282 10.25 -2.02 6.19
CA ILE A 282 8.92 -1.48 5.84
C ILE A 282 8.99 -0.87 4.44
N ARG A 283 7.98 -1.15 3.61
CA ARG A 283 7.81 -0.49 2.31
C ARG A 283 7.04 0.81 2.51
N GLU A 284 7.51 1.87 1.85
CA GLU A 284 6.85 3.16 1.91
C GLU A 284 5.53 3.15 1.11
N ILE A 285 4.51 3.80 1.67
CA ILE A 285 3.23 4.05 0.98
C ILE A 285 3.18 5.53 0.55
N ARG A 286 2.79 5.77 -0.69
CA ARG A 286 2.68 7.09 -1.28
C ARG A 286 1.27 7.33 -1.78
N GLU A 287 0.75 8.52 -1.53
CA GLU A 287 -0.46 9.02 -2.15
C GLU A 287 -0.08 10.11 -3.17
N LEU A 288 -0.38 9.87 -4.45
CA LEU A 288 0.07 10.69 -5.57
C LEU A 288 -1.09 10.97 -6.51
N PRO A 289 -1.05 12.02 -7.35
CA PRO A 289 -2.01 12.15 -8.45
C PRO A 289 -1.95 10.91 -9.36
N PHE A 290 -3.11 10.43 -9.82
CA PHE A 290 -3.16 9.24 -10.69
C PHE A 290 -2.38 9.45 -12.00
N THR A 291 -2.29 10.68 -12.48
CA THR A 291 -1.51 11.06 -13.67
C THR A 291 0.02 10.94 -13.49
N TYR A 292 0.50 10.62 -12.29
CA TYR A 292 1.93 10.45 -11.99
C TYR A 292 2.40 9.00 -12.17
N ILE A 293 1.47 8.06 -12.35
CA ILE A 293 1.78 6.64 -12.40
C ILE A 293 1.42 6.05 -13.75
N ALA A 294 2.18 5.05 -14.18
CA ALA A 294 1.91 4.28 -15.38
C ALA A 294 2.17 2.79 -15.15
N LYS A 295 1.41 1.94 -15.84
CA LYS A 295 1.59 0.48 -15.78
C LYS A 295 2.94 0.09 -16.37
N GLN A 296 3.70 -0.75 -15.67
CA GLN A 296 4.97 -1.25 -16.19
C GLN A 296 4.75 -2.23 -17.34
N THR A 297 5.66 -2.23 -18.32
CA THR A 297 5.75 -3.32 -19.29
C THR A 297 6.69 -4.39 -18.75
N THR A 298 6.16 -5.56 -18.44
CA THR A 298 6.97 -6.76 -18.17
C THR A 298 7.71 -7.10 -19.47
N GLY A 299 9.04 -7.05 -19.43
CA GLY A 299 9.90 -7.37 -20.57
C GLY A 299 10.28 -8.83 -20.64
#